data_AF-A0A3E1RFT6-F1
#
_entry.id   AF-A0A3E1RFT6-F1
#
_cell.length_a   1.000
_cell.length_b   1.000
_cell.length_c   1.000
_cell.angle_alpha   90.00
_cell.angle_beta   90.00
_cell.angle_gamma   90.00
#
_symmetry.space_group_name_H-M   'P 1'
#
loop_
_entity.id
_entity.type
_entity.pdbx_description
1 polymer ?
#
loop_
_entity_poly.entity_id
_entity_poly.type
_entity_poly.pdbx_seq_one_letter_code
_entity_poly.pdbx_strand_id
1 'polypeptide(L)'
;MFSRLKSECRAIPAAGVFVLLSTLQLAAAAATPCLYRGLDADARVINRSGEISAPFPASLSSNDCSRLRVANGVVVVYGVGADGAQLTSRQVSRGPLLPASDGSSPATADTAGILKQIVVVLEGVSRTKTGSSRSAEGDYLAASLPSGRLAQPVADLSLQLGPSPDANLGSFEVLVGGKSVQRQNGPAQWIKFPLSVLKPGANVRWKLEYSGTKYEGTFAVEPAGTMEALKQRLQNDSQGDTDEIVTQLRVASGLSAEGYAWDARELIRTALVP
;
A
#
# COMPACT_ATOMS: atom_id res chain seq x y z
N MET A 1 75.47 -45.52 0.62
CA MET A 1 75.16 -45.71 2.06
C MET A 1 74.86 -44.36 2.67
N PHE A 2 73.60 -44.08 3.00
CA PHE A 2 73.18 -43.27 4.17
C PHE A 2 71.65 -43.31 4.22
N SER A 3 71.15 -44.11 5.15
CA SER A 3 69.73 -44.26 5.50
C SER A 3 69.24 -43.00 6.22
N ARG A 4 68.01 -42.55 5.94
CA ARG A 4 67.28 -41.65 6.85
C ARG A 4 65.85 -42.14 7.09
N LEU A 5 65.53 -42.07 8.38
CA LEU A 5 64.41 -42.65 9.10
C LEU A 5 63.06 -42.03 8.70
N LYS A 6 62.04 -42.90 8.63
CA LYS A 6 60.62 -42.53 8.76
C LYS A 6 60.35 -42.17 10.23
N SER A 7 59.68 -41.05 10.46
CA SER A 7 59.11 -40.70 11.77
C SER A 7 57.62 -40.47 11.60
N GLU A 8 56.83 -41.26 12.32
CA GLU A 8 55.38 -41.20 12.39
C GLU A 8 54.97 -40.16 13.44
N CYS A 9 54.09 -39.22 13.07
CA CYS A 9 53.42 -38.33 14.01
C CYS A 9 51.95 -38.74 14.14
N ARG A 10 51.55 -39.17 15.34
CA ARG A 10 50.15 -39.38 15.75
C ARG A 10 49.47 -38.04 15.99
N ALA A 11 48.29 -37.85 15.42
CA ALA A 11 47.41 -36.73 15.70
C ALA A 11 46.54 -37.00 16.95
N ILE A 12 46.41 -35.98 17.81
CA ILE A 12 45.56 -35.96 19.01
C ILE A 12 44.21 -35.34 18.60
N PRO A 13 43.05 -35.95 18.92
CA PRO A 13 41.75 -35.33 18.66
C PRO A 13 41.45 -34.23 19.69
N ALA A 14 41.17 -33.02 19.22
CA ALA A 14 40.71 -31.90 20.03
C ALA A 14 39.22 -32.07 20.36
N ALA A 15 38.90 -32.05 21.66
CA ALA A 15 37.53 -32.03 22.17
C ALA A 15 36.88 -30.67 21.85
N GLY A 16 35.79 -30.68 21.08
CA GLY A 16 35.01 -29.49 20.74
C GLY A 16 34.13 -29.05 21.91
N VAL A 17 34.40 -27.87 22.45
CA VAL A 17 33.51 -27.15 23.37
C VAL A 17 32.41 -26.49 22.54
N PHE A 18 31.19 -27.02 22.65
CA PHE A 18 29.99 -26.43 22.05
C PHE A 18 29.57 -25.23 22.92
N VAL A 19 29.93 -24.01 22.50
CA VAL A 19 29.41 -22.77 23.09
C VAL A 19 28.04 -22.52 22.46
N LEU A 20 26.97 -22.73 23.24
CA LEU A 20 25.63 -22.26 22.90
C LEU A 20 25.62 -20.73 22.96
N LEU A 21 25.87 -20.06 21.83
CA LEU A 21 25.52 -18.66 21.63
C LEU A 21 23.99 -18.58 21.51
N SER A 22 23.34 -18.27 22.63
CA SER A 22 21.96 -17.77 22.64
C SER A 22 21.93 -16.44 21.89
N THR A 23 21.57 -16.48 20.61
CA THR A 23 21.26 -15.27 19.85
C THR A 23 19.97 -14.69 20.43
N LEU A 24 20.10 -13.70 21.31
CA LEU A 24 19.01 -12.76 21.58
C LEU A 24 18.68 -12.09 20.25
N GLN A 25 17.70 -12.63 19.54
CA GLN A 25 17.02 -11.95 18.46
C GLN A 25 16.31 -10.75 19.11
N LEU A 26 16.97 -9.59 19.12
CA LEU A 26 16.26 -8.33 19.29
C LEU A 26 15.27 -8.27 18.13
N ALA A 27 14.01 -8.62 18.40
CA ALA A 27 12.91 -8.33 17.50
C ALA A 27 12.90 -6.82 17.32
N ALA A 28 13.39 -6.35 16.17
CA ALA A 28 13.23 -4.96 15.77
C ALA A 28 11.72 -4.71 15.77
N ALA A 29 11.26 -3.83 16.67
CA ALA A 29 9.87 -3.42 16.70
C ALA A 29 9.51 -2.92 15.29
N ALA A 30 8.70 -3.71 14.58
CA ALA A 30 8.32 -3.39 13.23
C ALA A 30 7.54 -2.08 13.26
N ALA A 31 7.98 -1.11 12.45
CA ALA A 31 7.28 0.16 12.33
C ALA A 31 5.82 -0.11 11.95
N THR A 32 4.88 0.38 12.75
CA THR A 32 3.45 0.11 12.54
C THR A 32 2.87 1.18 11.62
N PRO A 33 2.46 0.82 10.39
CA PRO A 33 1.80 1.76 9.50
C PRO A 33 0.43 2.14 10.06
N CYS A 34 0.04 3.39 9.86
CA CYS A 34 -1.31 3.85 10.19
C CYS A 34 -1.74 5.01 9.29
N LEU A 35 -3.05 5.26 9.30
CA LEU A 35 -3.70 6.43 8.74
C LEU A 35 -4.19 7.30 9.90
N TYR A 36 -4.13 8.62 9.77
CA TYR A 36 -4.64 9.52 10.80
C TYR A 36 -5.26 10.79 10.20
N ARG A 37 -6.30 11.31 10.86
CA ARG A 37 -7.04 12.52 10.46
C ARG A 37 -7.34 13.38 11.68
N GLY A 38 -7.23 14.68 11.57
CA GLY A 38 -7.73 15.63 12.55
C GLY A 38 -9.26 15.65 12.59
N LEU A 39 -9.83 15.85 13.78
CA LEU A 39 -11.26 16.16 13.93
C LEU A 39 -11.56 17.65 13.72
N ASP A 40 -10.55 18.49 13.91
CA ASP A 40 -10.66 19.95 13.84
C ASP A 40 -9.44 20.58 13.16
N ALA A 41 -9.55 21.86 12.82
CA ALA A 41 -8.49 22.63 12.17
C ALA A 41 -7.27 22.88 13.06
N ASP A 42 -7.36 22.61 14.36
CA ASP A 42 -6.30 22.78 15.36
C ASP A 42 -5.48 21.51 15.57
N ALA A 43 -5.93 20.37 15.02
CA ALA A 43 -5.24 19.10 15.08
C ALA A 43 -3.82 19.23 14.50
N ARG A 44 -2.82 18.90 15.30
CA ARG A 44 -1.40 18.89 14.91
C ARG A 44 -0.76 17.60 15.34
N VAL A 45 -0.01 16.98 14.46
CA VAL A 45 0.82 15.81 14.74
C VAL A 45 2.27 16.23 14.56
N ILE A 46 3.14 15.82 15.48
CA ILE A 46 4.57 16.11 15.42
C ILE A 46 5.35 14.80 15.42
N ASN A 47 6.39 14.72 14.59
CA ASN A 47 7.30 13.59 14.57
C ASN A 47 8.48 13.81 15.56
N ARG A 48 9.42 12.85 15.61
CA ARG A 48 10.60 12.96 16.48
C ARG A 48 11.60 14.05 16.06
N SER A 49 11.64 14.44 14.78
CA SER A 49 12.50 15.54 14.31
C SER A 49 11.91 16.93 14.57
N GLY A 50 10.68 17.01 15.09
CA GLY A 50 9.99 18.26 15.38
C GLY A 50 9.19 18.83 14.21
N GLU A 51 9.10 18.11 13.09
CA GLU A 51 8.25 18.48 11.96
C GLU A 51 6.79 18.30 12.33
N ILE A 52 5.98 19.31 12.02
CA ILE A 52 4.56 19.38 12.35
C ILE A 52 3.74 19.14 11.08
N SER A 53 2.82 18.17 11.14
CA SER A 53 1.80 17.91 10.13
C SER A 53 0.43 18.40 10.61
N ALA A 54 -0.38 18.90 9.67
CA ALA A 54 -1.75 19.33 9.91
C ALA A 54 -2.74 18.36 9.22
N PRO A 55 -3.23 17.32 9.91
CA PRO A 55 -4.07 16.27 9.32
C PRO A 55 -5.55 16.68 9.18
N PHE A 56 -5.85 17.97 9.07
CA PHE A 56 -7.21 18.46 8.83
C PHE A 56 -7.23 19.40 7.62
N PRO A 57 -8.24 19.29 6.74
CA PRO A 57 -9.28 18.24 6.70
C PRO A 57 -8.78 16.91 6.10
N ALA A 58 -7.55 16.90 5.57
CA ALA A 58 -7.00 15.77 4.82
C ALA A 58 -6.45 14.66 5.73
N SER A 59 -6.72 13.41 5.36
CA SER A 59 -6.11 12.25 6.01
C SER A 59 -4.65 12.08 5.57
N LEU A 60 -3.77 11.66 6.49
CA LEU A 60 -2.36 11.41 6.24
C LEU A 60 -2.00 9.97 6.65
N SER A 61 -1.02 9.36 5.98
CA SER A 61 -0.46 8.06 6.37
C SER A 61 0.96 8.17 6.86
N SER A 62 1.39 7.24 7.70
CA SER A 62 2.79 7.04 8.03
C SER A 62 3.10 5.56 8.18
N ASN A 63 4.31 5.17 7.80
CA ASN A 63 4.81 3.80 8.00
C ASN A 63 5.31 3.57 9.44
N ASP A 64 5.43 4.62 10.26
CA ASP A 64 5.90 4.51 11.64
C ASP A 64 5.11 5.43 12.59
N CYS A 65 3.87 5.06 12.87
CA CYS A 65 3.00 5.85 13.73
C CYS A 65 3.39 5.85 15.21
N SER A 66 4.26 4.92 15.62
CA SER A 66 4.85 4.92 16.96
C SER A 66 5.75 6.13 17.22
N ARG A 67 6.25 6.77 16.14
CA ARG A 67 7.11 7.97 16.21
C ARG A 67 6.35 9.28 16.06
N LEU A 68 5.04 9.21 15.85
CA LEU A 68 4.17 10.38 15.72
C LEU A 68 3.42 10.60 17.03
N ARG A 69 3.26 11.85 17.43
CA ARG A 69 2.48 12.23 18.61
C ARG A 69 1.56 13.41 18.33
N VAL A 70 0.42 13.45 19.00
CA VAL A 70 -0.51 14.59 18.94
C VAL A 70 0.11 15.76 19.70
N ALA A 71 0.34 16.86 18.98
CA ALA A 71 0.84 18.11 19.52
C ALA A 71 -0.30 19.03 19.98
N ASN A 72 -1.43 19.03 19.26
CA ASN A 72 -2.62 19.81 19.58
C ASN A 72 -3.89 19.20 18.95
N GLY A 73 -5.06 19.57 19.46
CA GLY A 73 -6.37 19.13 18.95
C GLY A 73 -6.65 17.64 19.18
N VAL A 74 -7.61 17.09 18.41
CA VAL A 74 -7.95 15.66 18.45
C VAL A 74 -7.70 15.02 17.09
N VAL A 75 -7.04 13.86 17.11
CA VAL A 75 -6.71 13.07 15.92
C VAL A 75 -7.36 11.70 16.00
N VAL A 76 -8.12 11.31 14.98
CA VAL A 76 -8.55 9.93 14.78
C VAL A 76 -7.41 9.18 14.12
N VAL A 77 -7.00 8.07 14.72
CA VAL A 77 -5.98 7.17 14.19
C VAL A 77 -6.65 5.87 13.78
N TYR A 78 -6.44 5.47 12.53
CA TYR A 78 -6.86 4.21 11.97
C TYR A 78 -5.63 3.29 11.87
N GLY A 79 -5.68 2.17 12.58
CA GLY A 79 -4.58 1.21 12.63
C GLY A 79 -5.07 -0.21 12.63
N VAL A 80 -4.13 -1.15 12.60
CA VAL A 80 -4.43 -2.56 12.82
C VAL A 80 -4.54 -2.83 14.31
N GLY A 81 -5.57 -3.54 14.74
CA GLY A 81 -5.75 -3.99 16.11
C GLY A 81 -4.61 -4.91 16.56
N ALA A 82 -4.50 -5.15 17.87
CA ALA A 82 -3.44 -5.96 18.47
C ALA A 82 -3.42 -7.42 18.00
N ASP A 83 -4.49 -7.91 17.38
CA ASP A 83 -4.61 -9.25 16.80
C ASP A 83 -4.17 -9.31 15.32
N GLY A 84 -3.81 -8.17 14.71
CA GLY A 84 -3.42 -8.11 13.31
C GLY A 84 -4.59 -8.24 12.32
N ALA A 85 -5.81 -8.48 12.81
CA ALA A 85 -6.92 -8.98 12.01
C ALA A 85 -7.98 -7.92 11.69
N GLN A 86 -8.08 -6.86 12.50
CA GLN A 86 -9.12 -5.85 12.34
C GLN A 86 -8.56 -4.43 12.21
N LEU A 87 -9.14 -3.64 11.30
CA LEU A 87 -8.97 -2.20 11.31
C LEU A 87 -9.73 -1.60 12.49
N THR A 88 -9.06 -0.76 13.26
CA THR A 88 -9.61 -0.07 14.43
C THR A 88 -9.44 1.43 14.25
N SER A 89 -10.39 2.22 14.76
CA SER A 89 -10.21 3.66 14.91
C SER A 89 -10.17 4.04 16.39
N ARG A 90 -9.36 5.06 16.71
CA ARG A 90 -9.29 5.61 18.06
C ARG A 90 -9.02 7.10 18.03
N GLN A 91 -9.58 7.83 18.98
CA GLN A 91 -9.31 9.25 19.14
C GLN A 91 -8.14 9.46 20.10
N VAL A 92 -7.20 10.29 19.69
CA VAL A 92 -6.02 10.66 20.47
C VAL A 92 -5.97 12.17 20.58
N SER A 93 -6.01 12.69 21.81
CA SER A 93 -5.90 14.13 22.09
C SER A 93 -4.51 14.52 22.62
N ARG A 94 -3.72 13.54 23.07
CA ARG A 94 -2.35 13.73 23.56
C ARG A 94 -1.57 12.42 23.48
N GLY A 95 -0.28 12.51 23.20
CA GLY A 95 0.63 11.35 23.24
C GLY A 95 0.81 10.69 21.88
N PRO A 96 1.43 9.49 21.81
CA PRO A 96 1.75 8.83 20.55
C PRO A 96 0.49 8.36 19.81
N LEU A 97 0.54 8.37 18.47
CA LEU A 97 -0.60 7.95 17.65
C LEU A 97 -0.94 6.48 17.84
N LEU A 98 0.08 5.61 17.96
CA LEU A 98 -0.02 4.21 18.38
C LEU A 98 0.90 3.95 19.58
N PRO A 99 0.48 3.25 20.64
CA PRO A 99 1.32 2.93 21.78
C PRO A 99 2.30 1.84 21.35
N ALA A 100 3.49 1.80 21.95
CA ALA A 100 4.51 0.80 21.61
C ALA A 100 4.03 -0.66 21.82
N SER A 101 3.03 -0.89 22.68
CA SER A 101 2.44 -2.21 22.97
C SER A 101 1.53 -2.74 21.85
N ASP A 102 0.85 -1.86 21.10
CA ASP A 102 -0.11 -2.27 20.06
C ASP A 102 0.61 -2.68 18.77
N GLY A 103 1.94 -2.52 18.72
CA GLY A 103 2.78 -2.82 17.55
C GLY A 103 3.34 -4.25 17.48
N SER A 104 2.73 -5.21 18.18
CA SER A 104 3.37 -6.52 18.39
C SER A 104 2.80 -7.69 17.59
N SER A 105 1.64 -7.58 16.94
CA SER A 105 1.16 -8.66 16.08
C SER A 105 1.54 -8.41 14.63
N PRO A 106 2.08 -9.41 13.92
CA PRO A 106 2.18 -9.32 12.48
C PRO A 106 0.77 -9.09 11.95
N ALA A 107 0.54 -7.94 11.31
CA ALA A 107 -0.68 -7.71 10.55
C ALA A 107 -0.88 -8.94 9.64
N THR A 108 -2.09 -9.49 9.61
CA THR A 108 -2.40 -10.52 8.61
C THR A 108 -2.10 -9.94 7.23
N ALA A 109 -1.76 -10.80 6.27
CA ALA A 109 -1.38 -10.36 4.93
C ALA A 109 -2.43 -9.41 4.32
N ASP A 110 -3.71 -9.62 4.65
CA ASP A 110 -4.84 -8.82 4.19
C ASP A 110 -4.87 -7.42 4.80
N THR A 111 -4.61 -7.27 6.11
CA THR A 111 -4.60 -5.95 6.77
C THR A 111 -3.33 -5.16 6.48
N ALA A 112 -2.19 -5.82 6.28
CA ALA A 112 -1.00 -5.18 5.72
C ALA A 112 -1.26 -4.70 4.27
N GLY A 113 -2.06 -5.46 3.52
CA GLY A 113 -2.48 -5.13 2.17
C GLY A 113 -3.27 -3.82 2.09
N ILE A 114 -4.26 -3.61 2.97
CA ILE A 114 -5.09 -2.39 2.91
C ILE A 114 -4.30 -1.13 3.24
N LEU A 115 -3.40 -1.16 4.22
CA LEU A 115 -2.55 0.00 4.54
C LEU A 115 -1.62 0.35 3.37
N LYS A 116 -1.12 -0.65 2.64
CA LYS A 116 -0.39 -0.43 1.39
C LYS A 116 -1.26 0.26 0.33
N GLN A 117 -2.51 -0.15 0.16
CA GLN A 117 -3.43 0.52 -0.78
C GLN A 117 -3.71 1.98 -0.39
N ILE A 118 -3.86 2.26 0.91
CA ILE A 118 -4.03 3.62 1.43
C ILE A 118 -2.82 4.50 1.08
N VAL A 119 -1.61 4.01 1.31
CA VAL A 119 -0.37 4.74 0.95
C VAL A 119 -0.35 5.03 -0.55
N VAL A 120 -0.66 4.06 -1.41
CA VAL A 120 -0.73 4.27 -2.87
C VAL A 120 -1.71 5.39 -3.24
N VAL A 121 -2.90 5.42 -2.62
CA VAL A 121 -3.91 6.46 -2.87
C VAL A 121 -3.43 7.83 -2.42
N LEU A 122 -2.91 7.94 -1.20
CA LEU A 122 -2.46 9.23 -0.64
C LEU A 122 -1.25 9.80 -1.38
N GLU A 123 -0.30 8.96 -1.79
CA GLU A 123 0.83 9.37 -2.63
C GLU A 123 0.35 9.86 -4.00
N GLY A 124 -0.62 9.17 -4.63
CA GLY A 124 -1.23 9.61 -5.88
C GLY A 124 -1.91 10.98 -5.76
N VAL A 125 -2.61 11.24 -4.64
CA VAL A 125 -3.26 12.52 -4.35
C VAL A 125 -2.22 13.63 -4.09
N SER A 126 -1.15 13.32 -3.36
CA SER A 126 -0.05 14.25 -3.12
C SER A 126 0.63 14.66 -4.43
N ARG A 127 0.89 13.69 -5.32
CA ARG A 127 1.47 13.93 -6.64
C ARG A 127 0.59 14.79 -7.53
N THR A 128 -0.71 14.52 -7.60
CA THR A 128 -1.65 15.33 -8.39
C THR A 128 -1.74 16.77 -7.90
N LYS A 129 -1.60 17.01 -6.59
CA LYS A 129 -1.59 18.36 -6.00
C LYS A 129 -0.27 19.10 -6.21
N THR A 130 0.86 18.44 -5.99
CA THR A 130 2.18 19.09 -5.98
C THR A 130 2.85 19.14 -7.36
N GLY A 131 2.45 18.26 -8.27
CA GLY A 131 3.15 18.03 -9.55
C GLY A 131 4.57 17.48 -9.38
N SER A 132 4.97 17.06 -8.18
CA SER A 132 6.27 16.46 -7.92
C SER A 132 6.25 15.01 -8.39
N SER A 133 7.04 14.71 -9.43
CA SER A 133 7.31 13.36 -9.88
C SER A 133 8.79 13.04 -9.64
N ARG A 134 9.09 12.18 -8.65
CA ARG A 134 10.46 11.72 -8.37
C ARG A 134 10.74 10.39 -9.08
N SER A 135 11.99 10.17 -9.46
CA SER A 135 12.42 9.00 -10.25
C SER A 135 12.26 7.63 -9.54
N ALA A 136 12.13 7.61 -8.21
CA ALA A 136 11.90 6.38 -7.43
C ALA A 136 10.40 6.03 -7.24
N GLU A 137 9.48 6.80 -7.83
CA GLU A 137 8.03 6.64 -7.62
C GLU A 137 7.34 5.65 -8.58
N GLY A 138 8.10 5.05 -9.51
CA GLY A 138 7.54 4.15 -10.52
C GLY A 138 6.78 2.96 -9.92
N ASP A 139 7.19 2.49 -8.74
CA ASP A 139 6.52 1.37 -8.04
C ASP A 139 5.12 1.75 -7.54
N TYR A 140 4.94 2.98 -7.06
CA TYR A 140 3.61 3.47 -6.65
C TYR A 140 2.71 3.68 -7.87
N LEU A 141 3.27 4.20 -8.96
CA LEU A 141 2.53 4.35 -10.21
C LEU A 141 2.08 3.00 -10.75
N ALA A 142 2.97 2.02 -10.84
CA ALA A 142 2.63 0.66 -11.25
C ALA A 142 1.60 0.02 -10.30
N ALA A 143 1.76 0.21 -8.98
CA ALA A 143 0.82 -0.28 -7.99
C ALA A 143 -0.58 0.37 -8.13
N SER A 144 -0.67 1.62 -8.58
CA SER A 144 -1.93 2.33 -8.77
C SER A 144 -2.74 1.85 -9.99
N LEU A 145 -2.09 1.25 -10.99
CA LEU A 145 -2.76 0.70 -12.17
C LEU A 145 -3.59 -0.56 -11.83
N PRO A 146 -4.66 -0.87 -12.60
CA PRO A 146 -5.50 -2.03 -12.34
C PRO A 146 -4.73 -3.35 -12.41
N SER A 147 -5.04 -4.27 -11.50
CA SER A 147 -4.46 -5.61 -11.47
C SER A 147 -5.49 -6.61 -10.92
N GLY A 148 -5.34 -7.89 -11.29
CA GLY A 148 -6.22 -8.94 -10.81
C GLY A 148 -7.61 -8.89 -11.46
N ARG A 149 -8.60 -8.39 -10.75
CA ARG A 149 -9.98 -8.24 -11.21
C ARG A 149 -10.38 -6.76 -11.23
N LEU A 150 -11.21 -6.41 -12.19
CA LEU A 150 -11.78 -5.07 -12.33
C LEU A 150 -13.27 -5.21 -12.59
N ALA A 151 -14.10 -4.58 -11.77
CA ALA A 151 -15.53 -4.48 -12.07
C ALA A 151 -15.73 -3.68 -13.37
N GLN A 152 -16.63 -4.14 -14.25
CA GLN A 152 -16.91 -3.45 -15.51
C GLN A 152 -17.22 -1.95 -15.24
N PRO A 153 -16.38 -1.03 -15.74
CA PRO A 153 -16.61 0.39 -15.53
C PRO A 153 -17.71 0.88 -16.47
N VAL A 154 -18.33 2.00 -16.09
CA VAL A 154 -19.36 2.70 -16.90
C VAL A 154 -18.78 3.82 -17.77
N ALA A 155 -17.49 4.11 -17.61
CA ALA A 155 -16.74 5.15 -18.32
C ALA A 155 -15.29 4.71 -18.54
N ASP A 156 -14.52 5.51 -19.28
CA ASP A 156 -13.07 5.32 -19.38
C ASP A 156 -12.44 5.35 -17.98
N LEU A 157 -11.50 4.43 -17.72
CA LEU A 157 -10.68 4.54 -16.52
C LEU A 157 -9.53 5.49 -16.82
N SER A 158 -9.30 6.43 -15.91
CA SER A 158 -8.20 7.38 -16.04
C SER A 158 -7.44 7.50 -14.73
N LEU A 159 -6.12 7.39 -14.81
CA LEU A 159 -5.22 7.71 -13.73
C LEU A 159 -4.54 9.05 -14.04
N GLN A 160 -4.74 10.04 -13.18
CA GLN A 160 -4.07 11.33 -13.29
C GLN A 160 -2.62 11.20 -12.81
N LEU A 161 -1.67 11.65 -13.62
CA LEU A 161 -0.24 11.66 -13.28
C LEU A 161 0.17 12.99 -12.62
N GLY A 162 -0.53 14.07 -12.92
CA GLY A 162 -0.20 15.39 -12.40
C GLY A 162 -1.07 16.50 -12.98
N PRO A 163 -0.86 17.76 -12.56
CA PRO A 163 -1.53 18.93 -13.12
C PRO A 163 -0.97 19.31 -14.51
N SER A 164 0.25 18.88 -14.83
CA SER A 164 0.94 19.07 -16.11
C SER A 164 1.41 17.72 -16.69
N PRO A 165 1.72 17.63 -18.00
CA PRO A 165 2.26 16.41 -18.57
C PRO A 165 3.52 15.94 -17.83
N ASP A 166 3.54 14.67 -17.44
CA ASP A 166 4.65 14.12 -16.67
C ASP A 166 5.80 13.70 -17.59
N ALA A 167 6.94 14.40 -17.49
CA ALA A 167 8.12 14.14 -18.31
C ALA A 167 8.75 12.76 -18.08
N ASN A 168 8.48 12.11 -16.94
CA ASN A 168 8.99 10.79 -16.65
C ASN A 168 8.22 9.67 -17.37
N LEU A 169 7.04 9.95 -17.90
CA LEU A 169 6.30 8.95 -18.67
C LEU A 169 6.97 8.73 -20.03
N GLY A 170 7.56 7.55 -20.22
CA GLY A 170 8.17 7.14 -21.48
C GLY A 170 7.14 6.57 -22.44
N SER A 171 6.38 5.56 -22.00
CA SER A 171 5.29 4.98 -22.80
C SER A 171 4.25 4.28 -21.95
N PHE A 172 3.05 4.15 -22.48
CA PHE A 172 1.98 3.33 -21.92
C PHE A 172 1.24 2.60 -23.04
N GLU A 173 1.03 1.30 -22.87
CA GLU A 173 0.37 0.45 -23.86
C GLU A 173 -0.66 -0.46 -23.20
N VAL A 174 -1.84 -0.55 -23.81
CA VAL A 174 -2.90 -1.50 -23.43
C VAL A 174 -3.05 -2.55 -24.52
N LEU A 175 -3.06 -3.81 -24.12
CA LEU A 175 -3.21 -4.96 -24.98
C LEU A 175 -4.43 -5.79 -24.57
N VAL A 176 -5.22 -6.22 -25.54
CA VAL A 176 -6.35 -7.15 -25.35
C VAL A 176 -6.19 -8.31 -26.32
N GLY A 177 -6.17 -9.54 -25.80
CA GLY A 177 -5.89 -10.73 -26.62
C GLY A 177 -4.54 -10.64 -27.35
N GLY A 178 -3.54 -10.01 -26.72
CA GLY A 178 -2.20 -9.81 -27.29
C GLY A 178 -2.09 -8.71 -28.34
N LYS A 179 -3.20 -8.06 -28.74
CA LYS A 179 -3.18 -6.95 -29.70
C LYS A 179 -3.17 -5.61 -28.97
N SER A 180 -2.30 -4.70 -29.41
CA SER A 180 -2.27 -3.32 -28.93
C SER A 180 -3.56 -2.60 -29.34
N VAL A 181 -4.30 -2.09 -28.37
CA VAL A 181 -5.57 -1.37 -28.58
C VAL A 181 -5.46 0.12 -28.23
N GLN A 182 -4.48 0.46 -27.38
CA GLN A 182 -4.12 1.84 -27.09
C GLN A 182 -2.62 1.92 -26.85
N ARG A 183 -2.01 2.97 -27.38
CA ARG A 183 -0.62 3.33 -27.10
C ARG A 183 -0.51 4.82 -26.89
N GLN A 184 0.27 5.19 -25.89
CA GLN A 184 0.63 6.56 -25.56
C GLN A 184 2.15 6.62 -25.45
N ASN A 185 2.78 7.57 -26.12
CA ASN A 185 4.23 7.75 -26.11
C ASN A 185 4.56 9.13 -25.56
N GLY A 186 5.52 9.18 -24.64
CA GLY A 186 6.03 10.41 -24.05
C GLY A 186 5.13 11.02 -22.96
N PRO A 187 5.43 12.29 -22.61
CA PRO A 187 4.81 12.96 -21.47
C PRO A 187 3.29 13.10 -21.61
N ALA A 188 2.57 12.84 -20.52
CA ALA A 188 1.12 13.00 -20.49
C ALA A 188 0.62 13.33 -19.09
N GLN A 189 -0.56 13.94 -19.02
CA GLN A 189 -1.25 14.20 -17.74
C GLN A 189 -2.03 13.00 -17.24
N TRP A 190 -2.38 12.06 -18.12
CA TRP A 190 -3.29 10.96 -17.83
C TRP A 190 -2.77 9.66 -18.43
N ILE A 191 -2.99 8.57 -17.72
CA ILE A 191 -3.03 7.22 -18.28
C ILE A 191 -4.50 6.85 -18.43
N LYS A 192 -4.92 6.41 -19.61
CA LYS A 192 -6.33 6.06 -19.89
C LYS A 192 -6.46 4.61 -20.28
N PHE A 193 -7.56 3.99 -19.88
CA PHE A 193 -8.05 2.71 -20.41
C PHE A 193 -9.44 2.97 -21.01
N PRO A 194 -9.65 2.77 -22.32
CA PRO A 194 -10.88 3.19 -22.98
C PRO A 194 -11.99 2.19 -22.67
N LEU A 195 -13.19 2.66 -22.38
CA LEU A 195 -14.34 1.82 -22.08
C LEU A 195 -14.59 0.75 -23.16
N SER A 196 -14.28 1.06 -24.42
CA SER A 196 -14.43 0.14 -25.55
C SER A 196 -13.65 -1.18 -25.41
N VAL A 197 -12.58 -1.19 -24.60
CA VAL A 197 -11.73 -2.36 -24.36
C VAL A 197 -12.04 -3.06 -23.04
N LEU A 198 -12.82 -2.42 -22.16
CA LEU A 198 -13.15 -2.87 -20.81
C LEU A 198 -14.50 -3.61 -20.78
N LYS A 199 -14.64 -4.62 -21.64
CA LYS A 199 -15.85 -5.44 -21.73
C LYS A 199 -15.78 -6.64 -20.77
N PRO A 200 -16.89 -7.11 -20.18
CA PRO A 200 -16.90 -8.30 -19.35
C PRO A 200 -16.26 -9.50 -20.05
N GLY A 201 -15.42 -10.24 -19.32
CA GLY A 201 -14.63 -11.36 -19.83
C GLY A 201 -13.35 -10.96 -20.57
N ALA A 202 -13.09 -9.67 -20.79
CA ALA A 202 -11.84 -9.23 -21.39
C ALA A 202 -10.66 -9.45 -20.43
N ASN A 203 -9.59 -10.04 -20.95
CA ASN A 203 -8.29 -10.09 -20.30
C ASN A 203 -7.41 -8.98 -20.87
N VAL A 204 -7.10 -8.00 -20.04
CA VAL A 204 -6.35 -6.80 -20.41
C VAL A 204 -4.95 -6.92 -19.84
N ARG A 205 -3.93 -6.70 -20.67
CA ARG A 205 -2.54 -6.52 -20.25
C ARG A 205 -2.15 -5.07 -20.49
N TRP A 206 -1.40 -4.49 -19.58
CA TRP A 206 -0.81 -3.17 -19.78
C TRP A 206 0.71 -3.23 -19.64
N LYS A 207 1.38 -2.30 -20.31
CA LYS A 207 2.82 -2.07 -20.19
C LYS A 207 3.04 -0.58 -19.95
N LEU A 208 3.95 -0.25 -19.06
CA LEU A 208 4.29 1.11 -18.68
C LEU A 208 5.80 1.25 -18.68
N GLU A 209 6.32 2.30 -19.30
CA GLU A 209 7.71 2.74 -19.13
C GLU A 209 7.71 4.10 -18.44
N TYR A 210 8.35 4.17 -17.27
CA TYR A 210 8.38 5.37 -16.43
C TYR A 210 9.78 5.58 -15.84
N SER A 211 10.37 6.75 -16.07
CA SER A 211 11.77 7.08 -15.71
C SER A 211 12.78 6.01 -16.18
N GLY A 212 12.54 5.39 -17.34
CA GLY A 212 13.38 4.31 -17.89
C GLY A 212 13.13 2.92 -17.30
N THR A 213 12.29 2.79 -16.27
CA THR A 213 11.89 1.50 -15.70
C THR A 213 10.65 0.97 -16.41
N LYS A 214 10.63 -0.34 -16.71
CA LYS A 214 9.51 -1.00 -17.37
C LYS A 214 8.69 -1.81 -16.37
N TYR A 215 7.38 -1.60 -16.44
CA TYR A 215 6.37 -2.25 -15.63
C TYR A 215 5.34 -2.92 -16.52
N GLU A 216 4.74 -3.99 -16.01
CA GLU A 216 3.63 -4.66 -16.67
C GLU A 216 2.64 -5.22 -15.65
N GLY A 217 1.40 -5.37 -16.09
CA GLY A 217 0.37 -5.99 -15.29
C GLY A 217 -0.77 -6.50 -16.15
N THR A 218 -1.63 -7.30 -15.52
CA THR A 218 -2.81 -7.88 -16.14
C THR A 218 -4.00 -7.81 -15.22
N PHE A 219 -5.18 -7.68 -15.81
CA PHE A 219 -6.44 -7.80 -15.09
C PHE A 219 -7.53 -8.40 -15.98
N ALA A 220 -8.51 -9.05 -15.35
CA ALA A 220 -9.73 -9.52 -15.97
C ALA A 220 -10.89 -8.57 -15.65
N VAL A 221 -11.72 -8.27 -16.65
CA VAL A 221 -12.91 -7.44 -16.47
C VAL A 221 -14.09 -8.35 -16.12
N GLU A 222 -14.66 -8.14 -14.94
CA GLU A 222 -15.80 -8.89 -14.42
C GLU A 222 -17.11 -8.15 -14.69
N PRO A 223 -18.25 -8.85 -14.85
CA PRO A 223 -19.56 -8.20 -14.90
C PRO A 223 -19.82 -7.36 -13.65
N ALA A 224 -20.49 -6.21 -13.81
CA ALA A 224 -20.75 -5.28 -12.70
C ALA A 224 -21.49 -5.94 -11.51
N GLY A 225 -22.39 -6.89 -11.77
CA GLY A 225 -23.17 -7.58 -10.74
C GLY A 225 -22.34 -8.39 -9.73
N THR A 226 -21.19 -8.93 -10.15
CA THR A 226 -20.33 -9.74 -9.27
C THR A 226 -19.74 -8.91 -8.14
N MET A 227 -19.27 -7.69 -8.46
CA MET A 227 -18.66 -6.80 -7.47
C MET A 227 -19.72 -6.15 -6.57
N GLU A 228 -20.91 -5.82 -7.06
CA GLU A 228 -21.98 -5.27 -6.20
C GLU A 228 -22.44 -6.29 -5.15
N ALA A 229 -22.64 -7.55 -5.53
CA ALA A 229 -22.98 -8.62 -4.58
C ALA A 229 -21.88 -8.80 -3.52
N LEU A 230 -20.60 -8.73 -3.93
CA LEU A 230 -19.46 -8.80 -3.02
C LEU A 230 -19.42 -7.60 -2.06
N LYS A 231 -19.60 -6.38 -2.57
CA LYS A 231 -19.65 -5.16 -1.74
C LYS A 231 -20.76 -5.26 -0.70
N GLN A 232 -21.96 -5.67 -1.11
CA GLN A 232 -23.10 -5.82 -0.20
C GLN A 232 -22.81 -6.87 0.89
N ARG A 233 -22.20 -8.01 0.54
CA ARG A 233 -21.76 -9.02 1.52
C ARG A 233 -20.77 -8.42 2.53
N LEU A 234 -19.70 -7.79 2.04
CA LEU A 234 -18.67 -7.18 2.88
C LEU A 234 -19.22 -6.05 3.78
N GLN A 235 -20.18 -5.28 3.28
CA GLN A 235 -20.89 -4.27 4.06
C GLN A 235 -21.73 -4.90 5.17
N ASN A 236 -22.43 -5.99 4.89
CA ASN A 236 -23.20 -6.73 5.90
C ASN A 236 -22.28 -7.33 6.98
N ASP A 237 -21.12 -7.86 6.58
CA ASP A 237 -20.10 -8.39 7.51
C ASP A 237 -19.47 -7.28 8.38
N SER A 238 -19.61 -6.02 7.96
CA SER A 238 -19.13 -4.83 8.68
C SER A 238 -20.21 -4.16 9.54
N GLN A 239 -21.42 -4.75 9.62
CA GLN A 239 -22.50 -4.23 10.47
C GLN A 239 -22.10 -4.31 11.95
N GLY A 240 -21.87 -3.15 12.56
CA GLY A 240 -21.42 -3.03 13.95
C GLY A 240 -20.35 -1.95 14.13
N ASP A 241 -19.67 -1.55 13.05
CA ASP A 241 -18.81 -0.38 13.08
C ASP A 241 -19.66 0.90 13.13
N THR A 242 -19.29 1.84 14.00
CA THR A 242 -19.95 3.14 14.12
C THR A 242 -19.29 4.23 13.27
N ASP A 243 -18.08 3.96 12.77
CA ASP A 243 -17.27 4.87 11.98
C ASP A 243 -17.35 4.47 10.50
N GLU A 244 -17.98 5.31 9.69
CA GLU A 244 -18.18 5.08 8.26
C GLU A 244 -16.85 4.88 7.52
N ILE A 245 -15.78 5.58 7.92
CA ILE A 245 -14.46 5.39 7.30
C ILE A 245 -13.92 4.00 7.59
N VAL A 246 -14.07 3.50 8.83
CA VAL A 246 -13.66 2.13 9.17
C VAL A 246 -14.45 1.11 8.34
N THR A 247 -15.76 1.30 8.21
CA THR A 247 -16.60 0.44 7.36
C THR A 247 -16.11 0.45 5.91
N GLN A 248 -15.88 1.62 5.31
CA GLN A 248 -15.40 1.75 3.93
C GLN A 248 -14.02 1.11 3.74
N LEU A 249 -13.09 1.32 4.67
CA LEU A 249 -11.76 0.71 4.61
C LEU A 249 -11.81 -0.82 4.78
N ARG A 250 -12.73 -1.34 5.59
CA ARG A 250 -12.95 -2.80 5.74
C ARG A 250 -13.52 -3.40 4.46
N VAL A 251 -14.51 -2.75 3.85
CA VAL A 251 -15.04 -3.16 2.53
C VAL A 251 -13.94 -3.11 1.48
N ALA A 252 -13.13 -2.05 1.44
CA ALA A 252 -11.99 -1.96 0.52
C ALA A 252 -10.95 -3.07 0.75
N SER A 253 -10.68 -3.43 2.01
CA SER A 253 -9.80 -4.55 2.36
C SER A 253 -10.33 -5.87 1.81
N GLY A 254 -11.62 -6.16 2.01
CA GLY A 254 -12.27 -7.34 1.46
C GLY A 254 -12.26 -7.39 -0.07
N LEU A 255 -12.51 -6.25 -0.74
CA LEU A 255 -12.38 -6.14 -2.20
C LEU A 255 -10.95 -6.45 -2.67
N SER A 256 -9.95 -5.90 -2.00
CA SER A 256 -8.55 -6.14 -2.32
C SER A 256 -8.16 -7.61 -2.13
N ALA A 257 -8.65 -8.27 -1.09
CA ALA A 257 -8.41 -9.70 -0.83
C ALA A 257 -9.02 -10.60 -1.92
N GLU A 258 -10.15 -10.18 -2.49
CA GLU A 258 -10.84 -10.87 -3.61
C GLU A 258 -10.26 -10.50 -4.99
N GLY A 259 -9.18 -9.71 -5.02
CA GLY A 259 -8.44 -9.33 -6.23
C GLY A 259 -8.93 -8.05 -6.93
N TYR A 260 -9.90 -7.33 -6.36
CA TYR A 260 -10.42 -6.06 -6.89
C TYR A 260 -9.61 -4.85 -6.40
N ALA A 261 -8.30 -4.85 -6.68
CA ALA A 261 -7.37 -3.86 -6.13
C ALA A 261 -7.68 -2.42 -6.60
N TRP A 262 -8.11 -2.24 -7.86
CA TRP A 262 -8.50 -0.93 -8.37
C TRP A 262 -9.75 -0.40 -7.67
N ASP A 263 -10.81 -1.21 -7.60
CA ASP A 263 -12.07 -0.83 -6.97
C ASP A 263 -11.91 -0.55 -5.47
N ALA A 264 -11.06 -1.32 -4.79
CA ALA A 264 -10.66 -1.05 -3.40
C ALA A 264 -10.02 0.34 -3.26
N ARG A 265 -9.10 0.73 -4.16
CA ARG A 265 -8.45 2.05 -4.12
C ARG A 265 -9.40 3.20 -4.42
N GLU A 266 -10.34 3.03 -5.34
CA GLU A 266 -11.36 4.04 -5.60
C GLU A 266 -12.28 4.23 -4.39
N LEU A 267 -12.60 3.15 -3.68
CA LEU A 267 -13.36 3.23 -2.42
C LEU A 267 -12.58 3.97 -1.32
N ILE A 268 -11.30 3.64 -1.14
CA ILE A 268 -10.40 4.32 -0.21
C ILE A 268 -10.28 5.80 -0.57
N ARG A 269 -10.09 6.14 -1.86
CA ARG A 269 -9.97 7.52 -2.33
C ARG A 269 -11.21 8.32 -1.96
N THR A 270 -12.40 7.77 -2.23
CA THR A 270 -13.68 8.41 -1.91
C THR A 270 -13.86 8.59 -0.40
N ALA A 271 -13.41 7.63 0.41
CA ALA A 271 -13.52 7.70 1.86
C ALA A 271 -12.54 8.71 2.50
N LEU A 272 -11.35 8.90 1.91
CA LEU A 272 -10.25 9.66 2.52
C LEU A 272 -10.03 11.05 1.93
N VAL A 273 -10.49 11.29 0.70
CA VAL A 273 -10.26 12.51 -0.07
C VAL A 273 -11.62 13.07 -0.52
N PRO A 274 -12.35 13.75 0.37
CA PRO A 274 -13.59 14.44 0.02
C PRO A 274 -13.36 15.64 -0.92
#